data_AF-A0A4Q1U1V6-F1
#
_entry.id   AF-A0A4Q1U1V6-F1
#
_cell.length_a   1.000
_cell.length_b   1.000
_cell.length_c   1.000
_cell.angle_alpha   90.00
_cell.angle_beta   90.00
_cell.angle_gamma   90.00
#
_symmetry.space_group_name_H-M   'P 1'
#
loop_
_entity.id
_entity.type
_entity.pdbx_description
1 polymer ?
#
loop_
_entity_poly.entity_id
_entity_poly.type
_entity_poly.pdbx_seq_one_letter_code
_entity_poly.pdbx_strand_id
1 'polypeptide(L)'
;MVSVSSSAASGNSTALTLLKGSSQSAAAATKQSAASQILSSISGVNIDPLKQAEGQITRILLESGGQFIIGGAFSDITGTDKDDIIRAGPGSGVNGGDGDDIISGSFLMDISGGTGNDQISVSTDSTIDGGGGNDAISVGNRNTVAGGAGDDTISAGGNNTIDAGAGNDTISAAFENTVIGGVGNDTIGAAHRNSIDAGAGDDTISAGIGNTITGGTGNDKITISGLQAESYGSGSSGSTVKFEVGDGQDSISLIQSSSTVELGEGFTAENTKVTITGNKATISFDGNDNDGISVDFFFGSALTLSFADGNRLEVKPGETAMPSFVSSYGQV
;
A
#
# COMPACT_ATOMS: atom_id res chain seq x y z
N MET A 1 12.86 22.07 -32.94
CA MET A 1 12.02 23.28 -32.98
C MET A 1 10.57 22.83 -33.03
N VAL A 2 9.84 22.99 -31.94
CA VAL A 2 8.40 22.68 -31.87
C VAL A 2 7.66 23.89 -32.40
N SER A 3 6.88 23.75 -33.48
CA SER A 3 6.02 24.81 -34.00
C SER A 3 4.68 24.75 -33.29
N VAL A 4 4.35 25.80 -32.54
CA VAL A 4 3.06 25.99 -31.87
C VAL A 4 2.16 26.81 -32.82
N SER A 5 1.01 26.27 -33.24
CA SER A 5 -0.02 27.06 -33.91
C SER A 5 -1.31 27.03 -33.08
N SER A 6 -1.69 28.19 -32.56
CA SER A 6 -2.98 28.42 -31.91
C SER A 6 -4.03 28.82 -32.96
N SER A 7 -5.13 28.07 -33.06
CA SER A 7 -6.35 28.55 -33.71
C SER A 7 -7.49 28.46 -32.70
N ALA A 8 -7.92 29.62 -32.19
CA ALA A 8 -9.05 29.74 -31.29
C ALA A 8 -10.38 29.54 -32.05
N ALA A 9 -11.22 28.65 -31.54
CA ALA A 9 -12.67 28.71 -31.66
C ALA A 9 -13.29 28.09 -30.39
N SER A 10 -14.37 28.69 -29.90
CA SER A 10 -14.96 28.53 -28.57
C SER A 10 -15.25 27.09 -28.13
N GLY A 11 -14.81 26.74 -26.92
CA GLY A 11 -15.13 25.51 -26.19
C GLY A 11 -13.88 24.75 -25.73
N ASN A 12 -13.34 25.10 -24.55
CA ASN A 12 -12.33 24.37 -23.75
C ASN A 12 -11.29 23.48 -24.49
N SER A 13 -10.64 23.97 -25.54
CA SER A 13 -9.48 23.29 -26.11
C SER A 13 -8.53 24.26 -26.78
N THR A 14 -7.27 24.26 -26.36
CA THR A 14 -6.18 24.96 -27.04
C THR A 14 -5.15 23.97 -27.59
N ALA A 15 -5.04 23.95 -28.93
CA ALA A 15 -3.94 23.49 -29.79
C ALA A 15 -3.35 22.09 -29.53
N LEU A 16 -3.74 21.12 -30.37
CA LEU A 16 -3.07 19.83 -30.49
C LEU A 16 -1.70 20.01 -31.16
N THR A 17 -0.63 19.92 -30.40
CA THR A 17 0.75 19.96 -30.93
C THR A 17 1.25 18.53 -31.11
N LEU A 18 1.84 18.22 -32.28
CA LEU A 18 2.42 16.91 -32.56
C LEU A 18 3.92 16.93 -32.20
N LEU A 19 4.36 16.06 -31.29
CA LEU A 19 5.78 15.92 -30.96
C LEU A 19 6.35 14.67 -31.67
N LYS A 20 7.23 14.87 -32.65
CA LYS A 20 7.95 13.75 -33.30
C LYS A 20 9.24 13.45 -32.55
N GLY A 21 9.31 12.29 -31.92
CA GLY A 21 10.51 11.82 -31.21
C GLY A 21 11.48 11.13 -32.16
N SER A 22 12.76 11.50 -32.12
CA SER A 22 13.82 10.77 -32.83
C SER A 22 14.07 9.42 -32.14
N SER A 23 13.82 8.33 -32.85
CA SER A 23 14.04 6.95 -32.43
C SER A 23 15.44 6.72 -31.86
N GLN A 24 15.55 6.46 -30.55
CA GLN A 24 16.78 5.92 -29.94
C GLN A 24 16.53 4.50 -29.43
N SER A 25 17.16 3.57 -30.15
CA SER A 25 17.35 2.13 -29.94
C SER A 25 17.05 1.55 -28.56
N ALA A 26 16.12 0.60 -28.53
CA ALA A 26 15.87 -0.33 -27.43
C ALA A 26 17.13 -1.17 -27.12
N ALA A 27 17.53 -1.16 -25.85
CA ALA A 27 18.44 -2.16 -25.27
C ALA A 27 17.84 -2.61 -23.93
N ALA A 28 17.89 -3.93 -23.70
CA ALA A 28 17.20 -4.70 -22.68
C ALA A 28 17.16 -4.07 -21.26
N ALA A 29 15.95 -3.70 -20.83
CA ALA A 29 15.53 -3.49 -19.43
C ALA A 29 14.01 -3.68 -19.40
N THR A 30 13.43 -3.98 -18.24
CA THR A 30 12.00 -4.13 -17.94
C THR A 30 11.10 -3.40 -18.94
N LYS A 31 10.09 -4.07 -19.54
CA LYS A 31 9.18 -3.44 -20.51
C LYS A 31 8.50 -2.22 -19.85
N GLN A 32 9.08 -1.05 -20.04
CA GLN A 32 8.49 0.22 -19.62
C GLN A 32 7.26 0.47 -20.50
N SER A 33 6.15 0.90 -19.89
CA SER A 33 4.93 1.31 -20.61
C SER A 33 5.24 2.38 -21.65
N ALA A 34 4.39 2.54 -22.66
CA ALA A 34 4.62 3.59 -23.65
C ALA A 34 4.60 4.97 -22.96
N ALA A 35 3.71 5.20 -21.98
CA ALA A 35 3.73 6.41 -21.16
C ALA A 35 5.08 6.63 -20.45
N SER A 36 5.69 5.58 -19.88
CA SER A 36 7.01 5.68 -19.23
C SER A 36 8.13 6.05 -20.22
N GLN A 37 8.11 5.45 -21.42
CA GLN A 37 9.06 5.78 -22.48
C GLN A 37 8.85 7.21 -22.99
N ILE A 38 7.59 7.64 -23.11
CA ILE A 38 7.21 9.00 -23.50
C ILE A 38 7.73 10.01 -22.46
N LEU A 39 7.52 9.76 -21.16
CA LEU A 39 7.91 10.67 -20.09
C LEU A 39 9.42 10.99 -20.18
N SER A 40 10.24 9.98 -20.48
CA SER A 40 11.68 10.16 -20.71
C SER A 40 11.98 11.13 -21.86
N SER A 41 11.18 11.08 -22.94
CA SER A 41 11.33 11.90 -24.15
C SER A 41 10.82 13.35 -24.01
N ILE A 42 9.92 13.62 -23.06
CA ILE A 42 9.27 14.94 -22.87
C ILE A 42 9.66 15.65 -21.58
N SER A 43 10.59 15.10 -20.80
CA SER A 43 11.06 15.64 -19.51
C SER A 43 11.51 17.11 -19.51
N GLY A 44 11.75 17.72 -20.68
CA GLY A 44 12.06 19.14 -20.86
C GLY A 44 10.87 20.10 -21.06
N VAL A 45 9.63 19.60 -21.17
CA VAL A 45 8.42 20.44 -21.35
C VAL A 45 7.95 20.94 -19.98
N ASN A 46 8.51 22.07 -19.53
CA ASN A 46 8.14 22.68 -18.26
C ASN A 46 6.93 23.61 -18.41
N ILE A 47 5.73 23.02 -18.46
CA ILE A 47 4.48 23.72 -18.20
C ILE A 47 4.05 23.34 -16.78
N ASP A 48 3.76 24.35 -15.97
CA ASP A 48 3.35 24.21 -14.58
C ASP A 48 1.81 24.24 -14.52
N PRO A 49 1.15 23.15 -14.07
CA PRO A 49 -0.30 23.12 -13.87
C PRO A 49 -0.83 24.34 -13.10
N LEU A 50 -0.08 24.83 -12.11
CA LEU A 50 -0.50 25.95 -11.25
C LEU A 50 -0.42 27.31 -11.94
N LYS A 51 0.25 27.39 -13.10
CA LYS A 51 0.33 28.61 -13.92
C LYS A 51 -0.68 28.64 -15.05
N GLN A 52 -1.38 27.53 -15.30
CA GLN A 52 -2.49 27.52 -16.24
C GLN A 52 -3.71 28.21 -15.62
N ALA A 53 -4.55 28.78 -16.48
CA ALA A 53 -5.84 29.27 -16.01
C ALA A 53 -6.69 28.10 -15.48
N GLU A 54 -7.59 28.39 -14.55
CA GLU A 54 -8.55 27.42 -14.03
C GLU A 54 -9.34 26.75 -15.18
N GLY A 55 -9.49 25.44 -15.12
CA GLY A 55 -10.13 24.62 -16.16
C GLY A 55 -9.41 24.57 -17.50
N GLN A 56 -8.24 25.20 -17.64
CA GLN A 56 -7.47 25.17 -18.89
C GLN A 56 -6.79 23.81 -19.05
N ILE A 57 -6.97 23.21 -20.23
CA ILE A 57 -6.35 21.94 -20.58
C ILE A 57 -5.52 22.11 -21.84
N THR A 58 -4.24 21.73 -21.76
CA THR A 58 -3.30 21.64 -22.88
C THR A 58 -3.10 20.17 -23.25
N ARG A 59 -3.19 19.83 -24.53
CA ARG A 59 -3.05 18.46 -25.03
C ARG A 59 -2.00 18.36 -26.15
N ILE A 60 -1.15 17.35 -26.07
CA ILE A 60 -0.11 17.05 -27.06
C ILE A 60 -0.32 15.60 -27.51
N LEU A 61 -0.58 15.37 -28.80
CA LEU A 61 -0.73 14.01 -29.34
C LEU A 61 0.65 13.40 -29.57
N LEU A 62 0.79 12.16 -29.14
CA LEU A 62 2.03 11.40 -29.19
C LEU A 62 1.99 10.41 -30.35
N GLU A 63 3.16 10.01 -30.84
CA GLU A 63 3.25 9.03 -31.95
C GLU A 63 2.73 7.63 -31.56
N SER A 64 2.67 7.32 -30.27
CA SER A 64 2.07 6.10 -29.73
C SER A 64 0.54 6.05 -29.87
N GLY A 65 -0.11 7.20 -30.12
CA GLY A 65 -1.57 7.35 -30.11
C GLY A 65 -2.12 7.94 -28.81
N GLY A 66 -1.36 7.89 -27.71
CA GLY A 66 -1.70 8.54 -26.45
C GLY A 66 -1.43 10.05 -26.44
N GLN A 67 -1.66 10.69 -25.31
CA GLN A 67 -1.60 12.13 -25.12
C GLN A 67 -0.75 12.50 -23.91
N PHE A 68 -0.04 13.63 -24.04
CA PHE A 68 0.45 14.36 -22.89
C PHE A 68 -0.52 15.49 -22.58
N ILE A 69 -1.17 15.42 -21.41
CA ILE A 69 -2.24 16.30 -20.98
C ILE A 69 -1.79 17.07 -19.75
N ILE A 70 -2.00 18.38 -19.77
CA ILE A 70 -1.71 19.26 -18.64
C ILE A 70 -2.97 20.07 -18.34
N GLY A 71 -3.57 19.85 -17.18
CA GLY A 71 -4.71 20.62 -16.69
C GLY A 71 -4.28 21.69 -15.69
N GLY A 72 -4.95 22.84 -15.70
CA GLY A 72 -4.92 23.82 -14.62
C GLY A 72 -5.66 23.29 -13.38
N ALA A 73 -5.81 24.15 -12.36
CA ALA A 73 -6.69 23.82 -11.23
C ALA A 73 -8.13 23.58 -11.71
N PHE A 74 -8.86 22.70 -11.02
CA PHE A 74 -10.28 22.39 -11.28
C PHE A 74 -10.55 22.03 -12.75
N SER A 75 -9.70 21.19 -13.32
CA SER A 75 -9.89 20.69 -14.69
C SER A 75 -10.64 19.37 -14.69
N ASP A 76 -11.50 19.15 -15.69
CA ASP A 76 -12.10 17.85 -15.98
C ASP A 76 -11.30 17.19 -17.11
N ILE A 77 -10.45 16.23 -16.76
CA ILE A 77 -9.52 15.59 -17.69
C ILE A 77 -9.98 14.17 -17.99
N THR A 78 -10.10 13.87 -19.27
CA THR A 78 -10.24 12.49 -19.79
C THR A 78 -9.08 12.21 -20.74
N GLY A 79 -8.39 11.09 -20.52
CA GLY A 79 -7.42 10.53 -21.45
C GLY A 79 -8.10 9.76 -22.58
N THR A 80 -7.42 8.75 -23.08
CA THR A 80 -7.70 8.01 -24.30
C THR A 80 -7.75 6.51 -24.03
N ASP A 81 -7.75 5.70 -25.09
CA ASP A 81 -7.62 4.25 -25.03
C ASP A 81 -6.15 3.79 -25.16
N LYS A 82 -5.21 4.69 -24.92
CA LYS A 82 -3.78 4.54 -25.13
C LYS A 82 -3.06 5.19 -23.95
N ASP A 83 -1.89 4.67 -23.64
CA ASP A 83 -1.01 5.19 -22.59
C ASP A 83 -0.84 6.73 -22.66
N ASP A 84 -1.40 7.41 -21.67
CA ASP A 84 -1.40 8.85 -21.48
C ASP A 84 -0.44 9.29 -20.37
N ILE A 85 -0.02 10.56 -20.44
CA ILE A 85 0.66 11.22 -19.34
C ILE A 85 -0.18 12.43 -18.94
N ILE A 86 -0.69 12.41 -17.72
CA ILE A 86 -1.59 13.42 -17.19
C ILE A 86 -0.93 14.15 -16.03
N ARG A 87 -0.83 15.48 -16.16
CA ARG A 87 -0.38 16.40 -15.10
C ARG A 87 -1.52 17.34 -14.76
N ALA A 88 -2.22 17.05 -13.68
CA ALA A 88 -3.42 17.78 -13.29
C ALA A 88 -3.15 18.79 -12.17
N GLY A 89 -3.74 19.98 -12.28
CA GLY A 89 -3.75 20.95 -11.19
C GLY A 89 -4.66 20.51 -10.04
N PRO A 90 -4.57 21.17 -8.88
CA PRO A 90 -5.38 20.82 -7.69
C PRO A 90 -6.88 20.90 -7.99
N GLY A 91 -7.67 20.09 -7.30
CA GLY A 91 -9.13 20.12 -7.45
C GLY A 91 -9.65 19.51 -8.74
N SER A 92 -8.80 18.85 -9.54
CA SER A 92 -9.19 18.32 -10.86
C SER A 92 -9.79 16.92 -10.75
N GLY A 93 -10.78 16.65 -11.60
CA GLY A 93 -11.24 15.30 -11.91
C GLY A 93 -10.41 14.72 -13.05
N VAL A 94 -9.92 13.49 -12.90
CA VAL A 94 -9.11 12.80 -13.90
C VAL A 94 -9.67 11.40 -14.14
N ASN A 95 -9.88 11.07 -15.40
CA ASN A 95 -10.09 9.71 -15.88
C ASN A 95 -8.97 9.40 -16.89
N GLY A 96 -8.09 8.45 -16.57
CA GLY A 96 -7.00 8.02 -17.43
C GLY A 96 -7.54 7.37 -18.70
N GLY A 97 -8.34 6.32 -18.54
CA GLY A 97 -9.03 5.65 -19.63
C GLY A 97 -8.59 4.20 -19.74
N ASP A 98 -8.33 3.72 -20.95
CA ASP A 98 -7.64 2.44 -21.12
C ASP A 98 -6.17 2.71 -21.46
N GLY A 99 -5.27 1.81 -21.09
CA GLY A 99 -3.84 1.94 -21.35
C GLY A 99 -3.05 2.07 -20.05
N ASP A 100 -1.73 1.96 -20.13
CA ASP A 100 -0.87 2.10 -18.96
C ASP A 100 -0.55 3.59 -18.75
N ASP A 101 -1.32 4.29 -17.93
CA ASP A 101 -1.25 5.75 -17.79
C ASP A 101 -0.27 6.21 -16.69
N ILE A 102 0.21 7.45 -16.82
CA ILE A 102 0.95 8.14 -15.76
C ILE A 102 0.17 9.37 -15.34
N ILE A 103 -0.42 9.33 -14.15
CA ILE A 103 -1.25 10.40 -13.60
C ILE A 103 -0.54 11.02 -12.41
N SER A 104 -0.32 12.34 -12.48
CA SER A 104 0.24 13.11 -11.39
C SER A 104 -0.66 14.30 -11.06
N GLY A 105 -0.95 14.45 -9.78
CA GLY A 105 -1.75 15.53 -9.23
C GLY A 105 -1.17 16.05 -7.92
N SER A 106 -1.93 16.92 -7.27
CA SER A 106 -1.54 17.47 -5.97
C SER A 106 -2.59 17.12 -4.93
N PHE A 107 -3.51 18.01 -4.64
CA PHE A 107 -4.50 17.85 -3.59
C PHE A 107 -5.92 18.05 -4.10
N LEU A 108 -6.90 17.51 -3.37
CA LEU A 108 -8.33 17.58 -3.72
C LEU A 108 -8.62 16.96 -5.09
N MET A 109 -7.87 15.92 -5.47
CA MET A 109 -8.06 15.25 -6.75
C MET A 109 -9.17 14.20 -6.64
N ASP A 110 -9.86 13.97 -7.75
CA ASP A 110 -10.72 12.80 -7.95
C ASP A 110 -10.17 12.06 -9.19
N ILE A 111 -9.55 10.90 -8.98
CA ILE A 111 -8.78 10.19 -10.02
C ILE A 111 -9.33 8.79 -10.19
N SER A 112 -9.61 8.43 -11.44
CA SER A 112 -9.73 7.05 -11.91
C SER A 112 -8.59 6.78 -12.90
N GLY A 113 -7.78 5.74 -12.65
CA GLY A 113 -6.78 5.24 -13.59
C GLY A 113 -7.46 4.64 -14.81
N GLY A 114 -8.27 3.61 -14.56
CA GLY A 114 -9.14 3.00 -15.57
C GLY A 114 -8.76 1.56 -15.82
N THR A 115 -8.45 1.16 -17.05
CA THR A 115 -7.90 -0.17 -17.31
C THR A 115 -6.47 -0.08 -17.81
N GLY A 116 -5.60 -1.00 -17.41
CA GLY A 116 -4.18 -0.94 -17.69
C GLY A 116 -3.39 -0.84 -16.38
N ASN A 117 -2.06 -0.81 -16.48
CA ASN A 117 -1.19 -0.73 -15.32
C ASN A 117 -0.79 0.73 -15.11
N ASP A 118 -1.54 1.43 -14.25
CA ASP A 118 -1.44 2.86 -14.08
C ASP A 118 -0.41 3.25 -13.02
N GLN A 119 0.19 4.43 -13.19
CA GLN A 119 1.06 5.04 -12.18
C GLN A 119 0.40 6.32 -11.69
N ILE A 120 -0.07 6.31 -10.46
CA ILE A 120 -0.82 7.42 -9.88
C ILE A 120 -0.04 8.03 -8.71
N SER A 121 0.20 9.34 -8.75
CA SER A 121 0.82 10.05 -7.63
C SER A 121 0.13 11.35 -7.26
N VAL A 122 -0.27 11.45 -5.99
CA VAL A 122 -0.92 12.65 -5.40
C VAL A 122 -0.41 12.92 -3.99
N SER A 123 -0.63 14.14 -3.50
CA SER A 123 -0.10 14.56 -2.20
C SER A 123 -1.09 14.36 -1.06
N THR A 124 -2.29 14.92 -1.12
CA THR A 124 -3.21 14.88 0.04
C THR A 124 -4.66 15.12 -0.31
N ASP A 125 -5.57 14.70 0.57
CA ASP A 125 -6.99 15.03 0.50
C ASP A 125 -7.62 14.65 -0.86
N SER A 126 -7.20 13.53 -1.45
CA SER A 126 -7.64 13.07 -2.78
C SER A 126 -8.38 11.73 -2.69
N THR A 127 -9.23 11.47 -3.68
CA THR A 127 -9.86 10.16 -3.93
C THR A 127 -9.24 9.55 -5.17
N ILE A 128 -8.82 8.29 -5.07
CA ILE A 128 -8.11 7.56 -6.10
C ILE A 128 -8.77 6.19 -6.26
N ASP A 129 -9.04 5.81 -7.50
CA ASP A 129 -9.42 4.47 -7.94
C ASP A 129 -8.44 4.06 -9.05
N GLY A 130 -7.58 3.07 -8.77
CA GLY A 130 -6.63 2.54 -9.76
C GLY A 130 -7.37 1.92 -10.93
N GLY A 131 -8.30 1.02 -10.62
CA GLY A 131 -9.23 0.44 -11.56
C GLY A 131 -8.88 -1.02 -11.84
N GLY A 132 -8.58 -1.38 -13.08
CA GLY A 132 -8.24 -2.74 -13.46
C GLY A 132 -6.86 -2.84 -14.08
N GLY A 133 -6.00 -3.69 -13.54
CA GLY A 133 -4.61 -3.85 -13.92
C GLY A 133 -3.73 -3.81 -12.68
N ASN A 134 -2.42 -3.89 -12.87
CA ASN A 134 -1.48 -3.90 -11.75
C ASN A 134 -0.97 -2.46 -11.54
N ASP A 135 -1.64 -1.71 -10.68
CA ASP A 135 -1.43 -0.29 -10.52
C ASP A 135 -0.34 0.03 -9.51
N ALA A 136 0.36 1.16 -9.73
CA ALA A 136 1.35 1.70 -8.81
C ALA A 136 0.87 3.04 -8.27
N ILE A 137 0.38 3.04 -7.04
CA ILE A 137 -0.27 4.18 -6.40
C ILE A 137 0.63 4.72 -5.28
N SER A 138 1.00 6.00 -5.36
CA SER A 138 1.82 6.68 -4.36
C SER A 138 1.12 7.92 -3.83
N VAL A 139 0.68 7.86 -2.58
CA VAL A 139 -0.09 8.92 -1.93
C VAL A 139 0.60 9.44 -0.68
N GLY A 140 0.47 10.76 -0.43
CA GLY A 140 0.89 11.35 0.83
C GLY A 140 -0.10 11.08 1.96
N ASN A 141 -0.75 12.13 2.47
CA ASN A 141 -1.58 12.03 3.67
C ASN A 141 -3.07 12.25 3.39
N ARG A 142 -3.96 11.64 4.18
CA ARG A 142 -5.42 11.91 4.12
C ARG A 142 -6.05 11.66 2.75
N ASN A 143 -5.71 10.56 2.09
CA ASN A 143 -6.32 10.15 0.84
C ASN A 143 -7.24 8.94 1.06
N THR A 144 -8.19 8.76 0.15
CA THR A 144 -8.94 7.52 -0.01
C THR A 144 -8.43 6.84 -1.28
N VAL A 145 -7.98 5.60 -1.16
CA VAL A 145 -7.38 4.83 -2.25
C VAL A 145 -8.13 3.52 -2.41
N ALA A 146 -8.62 3.25 -3.62
CA ALA A 146 -8.94 1.92 -4.10
C ALA A 146 -7.85 1.50 -5.11
N GLY A 147 -7.23 0.34 -4.91
CA GLY A 147 -6.33 -0.28 -5.90
C GLY A 147 -7.17 -0.79 -7.06
N GLY A 148 -8.04 -1.76 -6.76
CA GLY A 148 -9.05 -2.26 -7.67
C GLY A 148 -8.84 -3.74 -7.96
N ALA A 149 -8.73 -4.12 -9.22
CA ALA A 149 -8.50 -5.50 -9.62
C ALA A 149 -7.15 -5.66 -10.29
N GLY A 150 -6.31 -6.57 -9.80
CA GLY A 150 -4.95 -6.79 -10.28
C GLY A 150 -3.98 -6.79 -9.10
N ASP A 151 -2.71 -7.10 -9.35
CA ASP A 151 -1.71 -7.11 -8.28
C ASP A 151 -1.14 -5.69 -8.11
N ASP A 152 -1.70 -4.92 -7.18
CA ASP A 152 -1.41 -3.50 -6.99
C ASP A 152 -0.22 -3.23 -6.07
N THR A 153 0.45 -2.10 -6.26
CA THR A 153 1.51 -1.59 -5.38
C THR A 153 1.12 -0.23 -4.82
N ILE A 154 0.81 -0.17 -3.53
CA ILE A 154 0.33 1.03 -2.86
C ILE A 154 1.35 1.51 -1.82
N SER A 155 1.85 2.72 -1.98
CA SER A 155 2.70 3.40 -0.99
C SER A 155 1.96 4.60 -0.42
N ALA A 156 1.73 4.58 0.89
CA ALA A 156 0.93 5.57 1.58
C ALA A 156 1.69 6.19 2.76
N GLY A 157 1.60 7.53 2.84
CA GLY A 157 2.04 8.30 3.99
C GLY A 157 1.18 8.01 5.23
N GLY A 158 0.46 9.01 5.73
CA GLY A 158 -0.34 8.83 6.92
C GLY A 158 -1.78 9.33 6.86
N ASN A 159 -2.61 8.75 7.72
CA ASN A 159 -4.04 9.05 7.81
C ASN A 159 -4.82 8.76 6.52
N ASN A 160 -4.41 7.77 5.72
CA ASN A 160 -5.14 7.35 4.52
C ASN A 160 -6.14 6.23 4.83
N THR A 161 -7.16 6.10 4.00
CA THR A 161 -8.02 4.91 3.90
C THR A 161 -7.66 4.19 2.61
N ILE A 162 -7.31 2.92 2.69
CA ILE A 162 -6.80 2.12 1.58
C ILE A 162 -7.60 0.82 1.51
N ASP A 163 -8.08 0.49 0.32
CA ASP A 163 -8.67 -0.78 -0.06
C ASP A 163 -7.90 -1.24 -1.31
N ALA A 164 -7.04 -2.25 -1.19
CA ALA A 164 -6.22 -2.67 -2.33
C ALA A 164 -7.04 -3.50 -3.33
N GLY A 165 -7.96 -4.33 -2.85
CA GLY A 165 -9.04 -4.89 -3.64
C GLY A 165 -8.82 -6.37 -3.93
N ALA A 166 -8.74 -6.76 -5.20
CA ALA A 166 -8.57 -8.16 -5.59
C ALA A 166 -7.27 -8.35 -6.34
N GLY A 167 -6.42 -9.26 -5.87
CA GLY A 167 -5.07 -9.46 -6.39
C GLY A 167 -4.11 -9.79 -5.26
N ASN A 168 -2.84 -10.02 -5.56
CA ASN A 168 -1.81 -10.17 -4.55
C ASN A 168 -1.12 -8.82 -4.38
N ASP A 169 -1.63 -8.01 -3.48
CA ASP A 169 -1.28 -6.61 -3.39
C ASP A 169 -0.04 -6.39 -2.52
N THR A 170 0.70 -5.33 -2.82
CA THR A 170 1.86 -4.90 -2.03
C THR A 170 1.60 -3.51 -1.45
N ILE A 171 1.43 -3.43 -0.14
CA ILE A 171 1.05 -2.20 0.56
C ILE A 171 2.16 -1.76 1.51
N SER A 172 2.57 -0.50 1.45
CA SER A 172 3.47 0.13 2.41
C SER A 172 2.78 1.32 3.06
N ALA A 173 2.30 1.13 4.29
CA ALA A 173 1.59 2.12 5.09
C ALA A 173 2.49 2.69 6.20
N ALA A 174 2.74 3.99 6.19
CA ALA A 174 3.59 4.60 7.22
C ALA A 174 2.85 4.76 8.56
N PHE A 175 1.90 5.67 8.66
CA PHE A 175 1.38 6.11 9.96
C PHE A 175 -0.13 6.32 10.00
N GLU A 176 -0.84 5.70 10.93
CA GLU A 176 -2.28 5.95 11.16
C GLU A 176 -3.16 5.73 9.91
N ASN A 177 -2.79 4.79 9.05
CA ASN A 177 -3.65 4.41 7.93
C ASN A 177 -4.67 3.35 8.36
N THR A 178 -5.81 3.33 7.67
CA THR A 178 -6.71 2.18 7.64
C THR A 178 -6.46 1.44 6.33
N VAL A 179 -6.14 0.16 6.41
CA VAL A 179 -5.74 -0.68 5.28
C VAL A 179 -6.63 -1.91 5.24
N ILE A 180 -7.23 -2.15 4.08
CA ILE A 180 -7.87 -3.39 3.69
C ILE A 180 -7.03 -3.96 2.53
N GLY A 181 -6.46 -5.16 2.70
CA GLY A 181 -5.75 -5.87 1.63
C GLY A 181 -6.75 -6.35 0.59
N GLY A 182 -7.63 -7.25 1.01
CA GLY A 182 -8.79 -7.68 0.23
C GLY A 182 -8.73 -9.16 -0.07
N VAL A 183 -8.83 -9.55 -1.34
CA VAL A 183 -8.78 -10.96 -1.75
C VAL A 183 -7.49 -11.25 -2.51
N GLY A 184 -6.73 -12.22 -2.02
CA GLY A 184 -5.47 -12.67 -2.60
C GLY A 184 -4.41 -12.76 -1.51
N ASN A 185 -3.18 -13.11 -1.88
CA ASN A 185 -2.10 -13.27 -0.92
C ASN A 185 -1.30 -11.96 -0.84
N ASP A 186 -1.65 -11.11 0.11
CA ASP A 186 -1.15 -9.75 0.20
C ASP A 186 0.16 -9.65 0.97
N THR A 187 0.94 -8.61 0.65
CA THR A 187 2.16 -8.23 1.36
C THR A 187 2.02 -6.83 1.94
N ILE A 188 1.86 -6.74 3.26
CA ILE A 188 1.58 -5.46 3.95
C ILE A 188 2.73 -5.08 4.88
N GLY A 189 3.38 -3.95 4.60
CA GLY A 189 4.33 -3.28 5.48
C GLY A 189 3.65 -2.12 6.22
N ALA A 190 3.63 -2.14 7.54
CA ALA A 190 2.98 -1.11 8.36
C ALA A 190 3.87 -0.61 9.49
N ALA A 191 4.26 0.67 9.46
CA ALA A 191 5.23 1.15 10.44
C ALA A 191 4.61 1.42 11.81
N HIS A 192 3.63 2.33 11.92
CA HIS A 192 3.14 2.77 13.23
C HIS A 192 1.65 3.14 13.27
N ARG A 193 0.92 2.59 14.24
CA ARG A 193 -0.49 2.92 14.52
C ARG A 193 -1.46 2.77 13.35
N ASN A 194 -1.20 1.86 12.43
CA ASN A 194 -2.13 1.51 11.36
C ASN A 194 -3.18 0.52 11.87
N SER A 195 -4.37 0.57 11.28
CA SER A 195 -5.39 -0.49 11.36
C SER A 195 -5.33 -1.28 10.08
N ILE A 196 -5.12 -2.59 10.18
CA ILE A 196 -4.89 -3.48 9.04
C ILE A 196 -5.89 -4.62 9.12
N ASP A 197 -6.54 -4.89 7.99
CA ASP A 197 -7.31 -6.09 7.71
C ASP A 197 -6.73 -6.64 6.40
N ALA A 198 -5.97 -7.74 6.44
CA ALA A 198 -5.32 -8.25 5.24
C ALA A 198 -6.33 -8.98 4.33
N GLY A 199 -7.28 -9.70 4.92
CA GLY A 199 -8.50 -10.12 4.25
C GLY A 199 -8.53 -11.63 4.01
N ALA A 200 -8.68 -12.06 2.76
CA ALA A 200 -8.77 -13.47 2.42
C ALA A 200 -7.59 -13.90 1.57
N GLY A 201 -6.82 -14.88 2.04
CA GLY A 201 -5.62 -15.38 1.39
C GLY A 201 -4.56 -15.73 2.42
N ASP A 202 -3.44 -16.28 1.98
CA ASP A 202 -2.29 -16.50 2.87
C ASP A 202 -1.41 -15.23 2.87
N ASP A 203 -1.65 -14.32 3.82
CA ASP A 203 -1.07 -12.99 3.82
C ASP A 203 0.28 -12.90 4.53
N THR A 204 1.09 -11.91 4.15
CA THR A 204 2.37 -11.58 4.81
C THR A 204 2.39 -10.15 5.31
N ILE A 205 2.41 -10.00 6.64
CA ILE A 205 2.35 -8.71 7.31
C ILE A 205 3.66 -8.45 8.07
N SER A 206 4.31 -7.32 7.79
CA SER A 206 5.46 -6.80 8.52
C SER A 206 5.09 -5.50 9.21
N ALA A 207 4.91 -5.56 10.52
CA ALA A 207 4.43 -4.45 11.32
C ALA A 207 5.49 -3.95 12.32
N GLY A 208 5.52 -2.64 12.53
CA GLY A 208 6.16 -2.02 13.69
C GLY A 208 5.21 -2.04 14.89
N ILE A 209 5.18 -0.93 15.63
CA ILE A 209 4.49 -0.84 16.93
C ILE A 209 3.13 -0.15 16.83
N GLY A 210 2.25 -0.45 17.78
CA GLY A 210 0.97 0.22 17.97
C GLY A 210 -0.05 -0.06 16.88
N ASN A 211 0.22 -0.99 15.96
CA ASN A 211 -0.72 -1.37 14.91
C ASN A 211 -1.82 -2.28 15.50
N THR A 212 -3.00 -2.24 14.88
CA THR A 212 -4.05 -3.26 15.06
C THR A 212 -4.12 -4.05 13.77
N ILE A 213 -4.03 -5.37 13.86
CA ILE A 213 -3.82 -6.26 12.71
C ILE A 213 -4.84 -7.37 12.77
N THR A 214 -5.61 -7.57 11.71
CA THR A 214 -6.36 -8.79 11.42
C THR A 214 -5.67 -9.43 10.23
N GLY A 215 -5.27 -10.71 10.35
CA GLY A 215 -4.82 -11.50 9.20
C GLY A 215 -6.00 -11.78 8.28
N GLY A 216 -7.05 -12.36 8.87
CA GLY A 216 -8.29 -12.66 8.18
C GLY A 216 -8.34 -14.16 7.91
N THR A 217 -8.96 -14.59 6.83
CA THR A 217 -9.06 -16.03 6.52
C THR A 217 -7.85 -16.49 5.74
N GLY A 218 -7.14 -17.52 6.21
CA GLY A 218 -6.01 -18.06 5.49
C GLY A 218 -5.00 -18.70 6.42
N ASN A 219 -3.73 -18.69 6.08
CA ASN A 219 -2.66 -19.01 7.01
C ASN A 219 -1.64 -17.89 6.96
N ASP A 220 -1.80 -16.94 7.86
CA ASP A 220 -1.10 -15.67 7.73
C ASP A 220 0.26 -15.70 8.41
N LYS A 221 1.14 -14.84 7.93
CA LYS A 221 2.46 -14.62 8.52
C LYS A 221 2.61 -13.18 8.96
N ILE A 222 2.63 -12.99 10.27
CA ILE A 222 2.71 -11.68 10.91
C ILE A 222 4.05 -11.54 11.62
N THR A 223 4.86 -10.55 11.25
CA THR A 223 6.09 -10.19 11.95
C THR A 223 5.92 -8.83 12.62
N ILE A 224 6.11 -8.77 13.94
CA ILE A 224 5.98 -7.53 14.72
C ILE A 224 7.32 -7.15 15.33
N SER A 225 7.81 -5.97 14.98
CA SER A 225 9.08 -5.43 15.48
C SER A 225 8.89 -4.26 16.44
N GLY A 226 9.35 -4.46 17.67
CA GLY A 226 9.38 -3.44 18.72
C GLY A 226 10.56 -2.46 18.64
N LEU A 227 11.47 -2.63 17.68
CA LEU A 227 12.72 -1.84 17.56
C LEU A 227 12.48 -0.32 17.45
N GLN A 228 11.31 0.09 16.98
CA GLN A 228 10.96 1.49 16.78
C GLN A 228 10.33 2.16 18.01
N ALA A 229 10.11 1.42 19.11
CA ALA A 229 9.45 1.91 20.33
C ALA A 229 10.08 3.20 20.87
N GLU A 230 11.40 3.22 21.01
CA GLU A 230 12.13 4.40 21.50
C GLU A 230 12.05 5.58 20.52
N SER A 231 12.12 5.32 19.22
CA SER A 231 12.06 6.37 18.19
C SER A 231 10.72 7.11 18.17
N TYR A 232 9.63 6.41 18.50
CA TYR A 232 8.30 7.00 18.62
C TYR A 232 7.97 7.49 20.03
N GLY A 233 8.89 7.38 20.99
CA GLY A 233 8.63 7.71 22.40
C GLY A 233 7.48 6.90 23.00
N SER A 234 7.22 5.71 22.46
CA SER A 234 6.11 4.85 22.87
C SER A 234 6.52 4.05 24.11
N GLY A 235 5.66 4.05 25.13
CA GLY A 235 5.77 3.13 26.27
C GLY A 235 5.41 1.68 25.94
N SER A 236 4.83 1.43 24.74
CA SER A 236 4.53 0.11 24.21
C SER A 236 5.48 -0.24 23.06
N SER A 237 6.03 -1.45 23.09
CA SER A 237 6.86 -2.00 22.00
C SER A 237 6.12 -3.00 21.12
N GLY A 238 4.80 -3.13 21.27
CA GLY A 238 4.02 -4.11 20.51
C GLY A 238 2.79 -3.55 19.83
N SER A 239 2.13 -4.48 19.17
CA SER A 239 0.90 -4.28 18.39
C SER A 239 -0.16 -5.25 18.90
N THR A 240 -1.39 -5.05 18.45
CA THR A 240 -2.50 -5.95 18.70
C THR A 240 -2.79 -6.74 17.44
N VAL A 241 -2.88 -8.06 17.56
CA VAL A 241 -3.39 -8.96 16.52
C VAL A 241 -4.78 -9.40 16.94
N LYS A 242 -5.76 -9.36 16.04
CA LYS A 242 -7.09 -9.91 16.25
C LYS A 242 -7.16 -11.26 15.55
N PHE A 243 -7.77 -12.23 16.21
CA PHE A 243 -7.90 -13.59 15.71
C PHE A 243 -9.29 -14.13 16.04
N GLU A 244 -10.03 -14.46 15.00
CA GLU A 244 -11.43 -14.89 15.02
C GLU A 244 -11.56 -16.35 14.56
N VAL A 245 -12.76 -16.92 14.74
CA VAL A 245 -13.05 -18.29 14.28
C VAL A 245 -13.09 -18.32 12.75
N GLY A 246 -12.33 -19.22 12.15
CA GLY A 246 -12.19 -19.39 10.70
C GLY A 246 -10.98 -18.68 10.11
N ASP A 247 -10.16 -18.02 10.93
CA ASP A 247 -8.96 -17.31 10.47
C ASP A 247 -7.86 -18.27 10.01
N GLY A 248 -7.87 -19.53 10.47
CA GLY A 248 -6.95 -20.57 10.03
C GLY A 248 -5.67 -20.67 10.87
N GLN A 249 -4.57 -21.09 10.25
CA GLN A 249 -3.34 -21.46 10.97
C GLN A 249 -2.25 -20.39 10.85
N ASP A 250 -2.30 -19.40 11.72
CA ASP A 250 -1.42 -18.23 11.67
C ASP A 250 -0.06 -18.43 12.34
N SER A 251 0.91 -17.67 11.82
CA SER A 251 2.28 -17.61 12.34
C SER A 251 2.66 -16.18 12.71
N ILE A 252 3.08 -15.98 13.97
CA ILE A 252 3.47 -14.68 14.50
C ILE A 252 4.94 -14.73 14.93
N SER A 253 5.76 -13.82 14.42
CA SER A 253 7.14 -13.60 14.86
C SER A 253 7.26 -12.30 15.63
N LEU A 254 7.67 -12.36 16.89
CA LEU A 254 7.82 -11.20 17.76
C LEU A 254 9.29 -10.85 17.98
N ILE A 255 9.69 -9.64 17.61
CA ILE A 255 11.08 -9.16 17.69
C ILE A 255 11.13 -7.97 18.65
N GLN A 256 11.69 -8.16 19.86
CA GLN A 256 11.72 -7.13 20.91
C GLN A 256 10.35 -6.50 21.22
N SER A 257 9.28 -7.25 20.97
CA SER A 257 7.92 -6.76 21.00
C SER A 257 7.12 -7.39 22.14
N SER A 258 6.35 -6.57 22.86
CA SER A 258 5.33 -7.03 23.81
C SER A 258 3.95 -6.83 23.20
N SER A 259 3.46 -7.84 22.48
CA SER A 259 2.22 -7.75 21.70
C SER A 259 1.06 -8.49 22.36
N THR A 260 -0.16 -8.16 21.95
CA THR A 260 -1.39 -8.85 22.38
C THR A 260 -2.03 -9.54 21.19
N VAL A 261 -2.53 -10.76 21.40
CA VAL A 261 -3.54 -11.36 20.52
C VAL A 261 -4.89 -11.24 21.22
N GLU A 262 -5.82 -10.53 20.61
CA GLU A 262 -7.22 -10.46 21.01
C GLU A 262 -7.95 -11.61 20.31
N LEU A 263 -8.43 -12.56 21.12
CA LEU A 263 -9.18 -13.71 20.66
C LEU A 263 -10.67 -13.38 20.66
N GLY A 264 -11.30 -13.63 19.52
CA GLY A 264 -12.73 -13.45 19.31
C GLY A 264 -13.63 -14.39 20.10
N GLU A 265 -14.94 -14.24 19.88
CA GLU A 265 -15.95 -15.11 20.47
C GLU A 265 -15.75 -16.57 20.04
N GLY A 266 -15.95 -17.52 20.97
CA GLY A 266 -15.72 -18.95 20.73
C GLY A 266 -14.36 -19.47 21.19
N PHE A 267 -13.39 -18.58 21.40
CA PHE A 267 -12.13 -18.90 22.08
C PHE A 267 -12.21 -18.50 23.55
N THR A 268 -11.96 -19.47 24.44
CA THR A 268 -12.03 -19.26 25.89
C THR A 268 -10.77 -19.81 26.56
N ALA A 269 -10.49 -19.36 27.78
CA ALA A 269 -9.37 -19.91 28.54
C ALA A 269 -9.49 -21.44 28.78
N GLU A 270 -10.72 -21.98 28.79
CA GLU A 270 -10.97 -23.41 29.03
C GLU A 270 -10.67 -24.28 27.80
N ASN A 271 -10.95 -23.79 26.59
CA ASN A 271 -10.66 -24.52 25.35
C ASN A 271 -9.30 -24.17 24.74
N THR A 272 -8.58 -23.19 25.29
CA THR A 272 -7.28 -22.77 24.79
C THR A 272 -6.15 -23.60 25.39
N LYS A 273 -5.37 -24.25 24.54
CA LYS A 273 -4.19 -25.01 24.93
C LYS A 273 -2.93 -24.35 24.41
N VAL A 274 -2.03 -24.00 25.32
CA VAL A 274 -0.71 -23.43 24.98
C VAL A 274 0.38 -24.47 25.25
N THR A 275 1.16 -24.78 24.21
CA THR A 275 2.35 -25.64 24.32
C THR A 275 3.59 -24.83 23.97
N ILE A 276 4.55 -24.75 24.88
CA ILE A 276 5.80 -24.01 24.67
C ILE A 276 6.95 -25.00 24.51
N THR A 277 7.73 -24.86 23.44
CA THR A 277 8.94 -25.65 23.18
C THR A 277 10.05 -24.72 22.73
N GLY A 278 11.10 -24.57 23.55
CA GLY A 278 12.19 -23.62 23.28
C GLY A 278 11.66 -22.19 23.24
N ASN A 279 11.92 -21.47 22.14
CA ASN A 279 11.47 -20.10 21.91
C ASN A 279 10.17 -20.02 21.09
N LYS A 280 9.42 -21.12 20.97
CA LYS A 280 8.18 -21.19 20.20
C LYS A 280 7.02 -21.59 21.09
N ALA A 281 5.87 -20.94 20.91
CA ALA A 281 4.59 -21.38 21.43
C ALA A 281 3.68 -21.84 20.29
N THR A 282 2.90 -22.89 20.56
CA THR A 282 1.77 -23.31 19.73
C THR A 282 0.51 -23.19 20.58
N ILE A 283 -0.46 -22.45 20.07
CA ILE A 283 -1.76 -22.20 20.68
C ILE A 283 -2.78 -22.91 19.79
N SER A 284 -3.54 -23.83 20.38
CA SER A 284 -4.58 -24.60 19.72
C SER A 284 -5.87 -24.54 20.53
N PHE A 285 -7.01 -24.75 19.87
CA PHE A 285 -8.31 -24.64 20.51
C PHE A 285 -9.08 -25.97 20.46
N ASP A 286 -9.43 -26.53 21.62
CA ASP A 286 -10.13 -27.80 21.71
C ASP A 286 -11.49 -27.71 20.99
N GLY A 287 -11.71 -28.61 20.03
CA GLY A 287 -12.91 -28.62 19.19
C GLY A 287 -12.84 -27.72 17.95
N ASN A 288 -11.71 -27.07 17.70
CA ASN A 288 -11.45 -26.30 16.50
C ASN A 288 -10.03 -26.56 15.96
N ASP A 289 -9.90 -27.59 15.12
CA ASP A 289 -8.61 -28.03 14.58
C ASP A 289 -8.16 -27.22 13.35
N ASN A 290 -9.01 -26.33 12.83
CA ASN A 290 -8.69 -25.51 11.66
C ASN A 290 -8.03 -24.19 12.04
N ASP A 291 -8.25 -23.73 13.27
CA ASP A 291 -7.72 -22.46 13.77
C ASP A 291 -6.61 -22.69 14.79
N GLY A 292 -5.52 -21.94 14.67
CA GLY A 292 -4.39 -22.08 15.57
C GLY A 292 -3.31 -21.05 15.33
N ILE A 293 -2.53 -20.76 16.38
CA ILE A 293 -1.51 -19.71 16.34
C ILE A 293 -0.16 -20.30 16.73
N SER A 294 0.82 -20.12 15.86
CA SER A 294 2.22 -20.43 16.11
C SER A 294 3.00 -19.14 16.38
N VAL A 295 3.66 -19.02 17.53
CA VAL A 295 4.39 -17.80 17.89
C VAL A 295 5.86 -18.08 18.12
N ASP A 296 6.73 -17.40 17.37
CA ASP A 296 8.18 -17.41 17.55
C ASP A 296 8.63 -16.14 18.30
N PHE A 297 9.33 -16.34 19.42
CA PHE A 297 9.77 -15.26 20.31
C PHE A 297 11.26 -14.95 20.10
N PHE A 298 11.58 -13.67 19.94
CA PHE A 298 12.94 -13.18 19.78
C PHE A 298 13.24 -11.99 20.70
N PHE A 299 14.47 -11.98 21.24
CA PHE A 299 15.05 -10.82 21.94
C PHE A 299 14.21 -10.28 23.11
N GLY A 300 13.67 -11.17 23.96
CA GLY A 300 12.89 -10.78 25.14
C GLY A 300 11.46 -10.34 24.83
N SER A 301 10.95 -10.68 23.64
CA SER A 301 9.54 -10.49 23.27
C SER A 301 8.59 -11.25 24.21
N ALA A 302 7.36 -10.76 24.31
CA ALA A 302 6.29 -11.36 25.08
C ALA A 302 4.97 -11.29 24.33
N LEU A 303 4.09 -12.24 24.62
CA LEU A 303 2.73 -12.27 24.10
C LEU A 303 1.74 -12.29 25.25
N THR A 304 0.64 -11.57 25.12
CA THR A 304 -0.55 -11.76 25.95
C THR A 304 -1.71 -12.20 25.08
N LEU A 305 -2.41 -13.26 25.46
CA LEU A 305 -3.73 -13.58 24.92
C LEU A 305 -4.78 -12.83 25.73
N SER A 306 -5.71 -12.16 25.05
CA SER A 306 -6.83 -11.46 25.65
C SER A 306 -8.12 -12.08 25.13
N PHE A 307 -8.96 -12.57 26.04
CA PHE A 307 -10.22 -13.23 25.71
C PHE A 307 -11.39 -12.24 25.76
N ALA A 308 -12.49 -12.56 25.07
CA ALA A 308 -13.70 -11.72 25.02
C ALA A 308 -14.35 -11.48 26.41
N ASP A 309 -14.17 -12.39 27.36
CA ASP A 309 -14.64 -12.25 28.76
C ASP A 309 -13.78 -11.30 29.61
N GLY A 310 -12.70 -10.75 29.04
CA GLY A 310 -11.76 -9.86 29.69
C GLY A 310 -10.61 -10.56 30.42
N ASN A 311 -10.60 -11.90 30.47
CA ASN A 311 -9.47 -12.65 31.01
C ASN A 311 -8.24 -12.49 30.12
N ARG A 312 -7.05 -12.61 30.73
CA ARG A 312 -5.77 -12.49 30.04
C ARG A 312 -4.85 -13.64 30.44
N LEU A 313 -4.14 -14.18 29.45
CA LEU A 313 -3.12 -15.20 29.65
C LEU A 313 -1.79 -14.72 29.09
N GLU A 314 -0.78 -14.60 29.94
CA GLU A 314 0.57 -14.28 29.51
C GLU A 314 1.26 -15.53 28.93
N VAL A 315 1.79 -15.40 27.71
CA VAL A 315 2.54 -16.46 27.03
C VAL A 315 3.97 -15.97 26.85
N LYS A 316 4.87 -16.59 27.60
CA LYS A 316 6.30 -16.31 27.55
C LYS A 316 7.09 -17.62 27.55
N PRO A 317 8.09 -17.77 26.66
CA PRO A 317 9.03 -18.88 26.79
C PRO A 317 9.79 -18.77 28.12
N GLY A 318 10.10 -19.93 28.73
CA GLY A 318 10.90 -19.96 29.95
C GLY A 318 12.29 -19.36 29.73
N GLU A 319 12.87 -18.75 30.77
CA GLU A 319 14.22 -18.20 30.75
C GLU A 319 15.28 -19.32 30.59
N THR A 320 15.47 -19.83 29.38
CA THR A 320 16.64 -20.65 29.03
C THR A 320 17.51 -19.86 28.06
N ALA A 321 18.77 -19.69 28.46
CA ALA A 321 19.78 -18.80 27.90
C ALA A 321 19.68 -18.64 26.37
N MET A 322 19.58 -17.38 25.95
CA MET A 322 19.85 -16.94 24.58
C MET A 322 21.08 -17.67 24.04
N PRO A 323 21.05 -18.24 22.82
CA PRO A 323 22.29 -18.53 22.13
C PRO A 323 23.05 -17.21 22.01
N SER A 324 24.20 -17.12 22.66
CA SER A 324 25.11 -15.99 22.56
C SER A 324 25.62 -15.91 21.12
N PHE A 325 25.01 -15.05 20.31
CA PHE A 325 25.65 -14.58 19.09
C PHE A 325 26.81 -13.67 19.48
N VAL A 326 27.98 -14.26 19.64
CA VAL A 326 29.24 -13.52 19.57
C VAL A 326 29.40 -13.05 18.13
N SER A 327 28.96 -11.84 17.81
CA SER A 327 29.42 -11.19 16.57
C SER A 327 30.84 -10.70 16.79
N SER A 328 31.82 -11.57 16.51
CA SER A 328 33.18 -11.10 16.24
C SER A 328 33.19 -10.43 14.88
N TYR A 329 33.05 -9.11 14.84
CA TYR A 329 33.64 -8.30 13.77
C TYR A 329 34.48 -7.19 14.40
N GLY A 330 35.77 -7.25 14.06
CA GLY A 330 36.86 -6.60 14.75
C GLY A 330 37.00 -5.10 14.52
N GLN A 331 37.93 -4.56 15.29
CA GLN A 331 38.48 -3.20 15.19
C GLN A 331 39.02 -2.88 13.80
N VAL A 332 38.88 -1.61 13.38
CA VAL A 332 39.98 -0.61 13.40
C VAL A 332 39.40 0.72 13.86
#